data_AF-A0A8T4U4T8-F1
#
_entry.id   AF-A0A8T4U4T8-F1
#
_cell.length_a   1.000
_cell.length_b   1.000
_cell.length_c   1.000
_cell.angle_alpha   90.00
_cell.angle_beta   90.00
_cell.angle_gamma   90.00
#
_symmetry.space_group_name_H-M   'P 1'
#
loop_
_entity.id
_entity.type
_entity.pdbx_description
1 polymer ?
#
loop_
_entity_poly.entity_id
_entity_poly.type
_entity_poly.pdbx_seq_one_letter_code
_entity_poly.pdbx_strand_id
1 'polypeptide(L)'
;MTRTLSQIIKPKIKKIATTISTGILALHLLTQTNHSLNNLYHHFLPDKQRQEFVREFGFPLKGFDSDISGYMGTGLYTIGDVIYKEMLERPFSLSSLSIRSPNYFKESIFDQIGYIITTDNGGYYDPITGAIVVEDGSPSALHHEIKHRKTFEIDKIHPEFLERWKNLAKRKNGESIYKPGLEQICLRFRLLNKLVDNPSNYEENNRYGFVSDYARTNVYEDIAELCEKVESISIQGGLSELFDYSPKTHQNLRPKIQLAQEYGLIPREFEDFMVLTLKYRNLHGENGYYDKSGAEEFLKNLDAFAKKHPRSVYTADLREAKAGVYQSMLALKDVKDKDGQKKLIGLYKDVLLSPYKDRVAYGVSLTRLKDLYRNLGDINKYEIYAKADTLHSERFFGGFMMLSKEGVNDFLKEKGELN
;
A
#
# COMPACT_ATOMS: atom_id res chain seq x y z
N MET A 1 33.00 -27.50 -60.16
CA MET A 1 31.74 -26.85 -59.72
C MET A 1 31.92 -26.30 -58.31
N THR A 2 32.20 -25.01 -58.17
CA THR A 2 32.38 -24.31 -56.89
C THR A 2 31.01 -23.84 -56.40
N ARG A 3 30.48 -24.45 -55.33
CA ARG A 3 29.28 -23.94 -54.65
C ARG A 3 29.58 -22.54 -54.14
N THR A 4 28.68 -21.58 -54.40
CA THR A 4 28.84 -20.20 -53.94
C THR A 4 28.71 -20.12 -52.42
N LEU A 5 29.42 -19.18 -51.79
CA LEU A 5 29.41 -18.97 -50.32
C LEU A 5 27.97 -18.88 -49.76
N SER A 6 27.07 -18.26 -50.51
CA SER A 6 25.61 -18.18 -50.28
C SER A 6 24.94 -19.55 -50.12
N GLN A 7 25.29 -20.53 -50.94
CA GLN A 7 24.71 -21.89 -50.93
C GLN A 7 25.23 -22.74 -49.76
N ILE A 8 26.37 -22.37 -49.15
CA ILE A 8 26.96 -23.06 -47.98
C ILE A 8 26.49 -22.40 -46.68
N ILE A 9 26.34 -21.07 -46.66
CA ILE A 9 26.01 -20.28 -45.47
C ILE A 9 24.50 -20.33 -45.16
N LYS A 10 23.61 -20.19 -46.15
CA LYS A 10 22.16 -20.17 -45.92
C LYS A 10 21.60 -21.43 -45.22
N PRO A 11 22.01 -22.67 -45.57
CA PRO A 11 21.54 -23.87 -44.87
C PRO A 11 22.05 -23.95 -43.43
N LYS A 12 23.29 -23.49 -43.17
CA LYS A 12 23.86 -23.43 -41.81
C LYS A 12 23.13 -22.40 -40.96
N ILE A 13 22.87 -21.20 -41.48
CA ILE A 13 22.05 -20.17 -40.82
C ILE A 13 20.64 -20.69 -40.55
N LYS A 14 20.00 -21.35 -41.53
CA LYS A 14 18.66 -21.94 -41.34
C LYS A 14 18.66 -23.00 -40.24
N LYS A 15 19.64 -23.91 -40.22
CA LYS A 15 19.77 -24.94 -39.18
C LYS A 15 20.00 -24.33 -37.79
N ILE A 16 20.86 -23.30 -37.70
CA ILE A 16 21.09 -22.55 -36.46
C ILE A 16 19.80 -21.86 -36.00
N ALA A 17 19.12 -21.15 -36.89
CA ALA A 17 17.84 -20.49 -36.59
C ALA A 17 16.78 -21.48 -36.12
N THR A 18 16.60 -22.61 -36.81
CA THR A 18 15.65 -23.67 -36.40
C THR A 18 16.03 -24.27 -35.05
N THR A 19 17.31 -24.50 -34.78
CA THR A 19 17.78 -25.04 -33.49
C THR A 19 17.50 -24.05 -32.35
N ILE A 20 17.79 -22.76 -32.56
CA ILE A 20 17.50 -21.70 -31.61
C ILE A 20 15.99 -21.58 -31.37
N SER A 21 15.17 -21.54 -32.43
CA SER A 21 13.70 -21.47 -32.30
C SER A 21 13.12 -22.69 -31.57
N THR A 22 13.65 -23.89 -31.83
CA THR A 22 13.21 -25.11 -31.13
C THR A 22 13.60 -25.08 -29.66
N GLY A 23 14.82 -24.60 -29.34
CA GLY A 23 15.26 -24.40 -27.97
C GLY A 23 14.41 -23.39 -27.21
N ILE A 24 14.05 -22.27 -27.85
CA ILE A 24 13.14 -21.25 -27.29
C ILE A 24 11.76 -21.86 -27.04
N LEU A 25 11.19 -22.59 -28.01
CA LEU A 25 9.89 -23.25 -27.85
C LEU A 25 9.89 -24.27 -26.70
N ALA A 26 10.94 -25.09 -26.60
CA ALA A 26 11.09 -26.06 -25.52
C ALA A 26 11.20 -25.36 -24.15
N LEU A 27 11.95 -24.25 -24.08
CA LEU A 27 12.06 -23.44 -22.87
C LEU A 27 10.69 -22.91 -22.44
N HIS A 28 9.91 -22.33 -23.35
CA HIS A 28 8.55 -21.85 -23.07
C HIS A 28 7.62 -22.98 -22.63
N LEU A 29 7.67 -24.15 -23.28
CA LEU A 29 6.86 -25.30 -22.87
C LEU A 29 7.18 -25.74 -21.44
N LEU A 30 8.46 -25.74 -21.06
CA LEU A 30 8.88 -26.06 -19.70
C LEU A 30 8.39 -25.01 -18.70
N THR A 31 8.49 -23.71 -19.00
CA THR A 31 7.98 -22.67 -18.10
C THR A 31 6.47 -22.76 -17.93
N GLN A 32 5.72 -22.98 -19.02
CA GLN A 32 4.27 -23.12 -18.97
C GLN A 32 3.83 -24.37 -18.21
N THR A 33 4.55 -25.47 -18.37
CA THR A 33 4.29 -26.69 -17.61
C THR A 33 4.51 -26.45 -16.12
N ASN A 34 5.63 -25.82 -15.75
CA ASN A 34 5.95 -25.49 -14.36
C ASN A 34 4.88 -24.57 -13.73
N HIS A 35 4.50 -23.49 -14.42
CA HIS A 35 3.45 -22.57 -13.98
C HIS A 35 2.10 -23.26 -13.82
N SER A 36 1.69 -24.06 -14.80
CA SER A 36 0.41 -24.77 -14.79
C SER A 36 0.36 -25.83 -13.69
N LEU A 37 1.43 -26.59 -13.49
CA LEU A 37 1.53 -27.58 -12.43
C LEU A 37 1.47 -26.93 -11.05
N ASN A 38 2.14 -25.80 -10.84
CA ASN A 38 2.05 -25.03 -9.60
C ASN A 38 0.60 -24.62 -9.30
N ASN A 39 -0.08 -24.02 -10.28
CA ASN A 39 -1.46 -23.58 -10.11
C ASN A 39 -2.42 -24.74 -9.84
N LEU A 40 -2.27 -25.86 -10.55
CA LEU A 40 -3.07 -27.06 -10.34
C LEU A 40 -2.81 -27.66 -8.95
N TYR A 41 -1.55 -27.77 -8.54
CA TYR A 41 -1.17 -28.30 -7.24
C TYR A 41 -1.81 -27.51 -6.10
N HIS A 42 -1.65 -26.19 -6.07
CA HIS A 42 -2.22 -25.35 -5.02
C HIS A 42 -3.74 -25.18 -5.12
N HIS A 43 -4.33 -25.41 -6.28
CA HIS A 43 -5.80 -25.45 -6.42
C HIS A 43 -6.40 -26.66 -5.72
N PHE A 44 -5.80 -27.86 -5.87
CA PHE A 44 -6.30 -29.09 -5.27
C PHE A 44 -5.79 -29.31 -3.84
N LEU A 45 -4.60 -28.82 -3.52
CA LEU A 45 -3.92 -28.99 -2.23
C LEU A 45 -3.39 -27.63 -1.74
N PRO A 46 -4.28 -26.68 -1.38
CA PRO A 46 -3.86 -25.40 -0.84
C PRO A 46 -3.15 -25.61 0.51
N ASP A 47 -2.01 -24.95 0.69
CA ASP A 47 -1.31 -24.93 1.97
C ASP A 47 -2.13 -24.22 3.06
N LYS A 48 -1.67 -24.34 4.32
CA LYS A 48 -2.34 -23.77 5.48
C LYS A 48 -2.51 -22.24 5.37
N GLN A 49 -1.51 -21.54 4.85
CA GLN A 49 -1.56 -20.07 4.74
C GLN A 49 -2.63 -19.63 3.73
N ARG A 50 -2.75 -20.30 2.59
CA ARG A 50 -3.81 -20.03 1.60
C ARG A 50 -5.20 -20.35 2.12
N GLN A 51 -5.34 -21.46 2.85
CA GLN A 51 -6.62 -21.81 3.49
C GLN A 51 -7.05 -20.75 4.51
N GLU A 52 -6.11 -20.29 5.34
CA GLU A 52 -6.34 -19.20 6.28
C GLU A 52 -6.69 -17.91 5.53
N PHE A 53 -5.96 -17.56 4.47
CA PHE A 53 -6.24 -16.37 3.66
C PHE A 53 -7.67 -16.38 3.11
N VAL A 54 -8.10 -17.50 2.52
CA VAL A 54 -9.47 -17.66 1.99
C VAL A 54 -10.51 -17.52 3.09
N ARG A 55 -10.24 -18.09 4.27
CA ARG A 55 -11.15 -18.00 5.42
C ARG A 55 -11.31 -16.55 5.89
N GLU A 56 -10.22 -15.78 5.93
CA GLU A 56 -10.24 -14.40 6.43
C GLU A 56 -10.82 -13.41 5.40
N PHE A 57 -10.45 -13.54 4.11
CA PHE A 57 -10.78 -12.54 3.09
C PHE A 57 -11.84 -12.99 2.08
N GLY A 58 -12.19 -14.27 2.05
CA GLY A 58 -13.27 -14.80 1.21
C GLY A 58 -12.93 -15.02 -0.27
N PHE A 59 -11.65 -14.88 -0.67
CA PHE A 59 -11.20 -15.14 -2.04
C PHE A 59 -9.82 -15.82 -2.07
N PRO A 60 -9.51 -16.58 -3.13
CA PRO A 60 -8.26 -17.35 -3.23
C PRO A 60 -7.04 -16.49 -3.53
N LEU A 61 -5.93 -16.85 -2.86
CA LEU A 61 -4.58 -16.35 -3.12
C LEU A 61 -3.81 -17.34 -4.01
N LYS A 62 -3.33 -16.87 -5.15
CA LYS A 62 -2.59 -17.63 -6.17
C LYS A 62 -1.17 -17.09 -6.33
N GLY A 63 -0.28 -17.92 -6.87
CA GLY A 63 1.15 -17.61 -7.02
C GLY A 63 2.03 -18.73 -6.48
N PHE A 64 3.35 -18.59 -6.60
CA PHE A 64 4.30 -19.53 -5.97
C PHE A 64 4.52 -19.16 -4.50
N ASP A 65 4.74 -20.16 -3.66
CA ASP A 65 4.92 -19.95 -2.21
C ASP A 65 6.05 -18.99 -1.86
N SER A 66 7.18 -19.09 -2.58
CA SER A 66 8.33 -18.19 -2.38
C SER A 66 8.00 -16.72 -2.67
N ASP A 67 7.06 -16.47 -3.58
CA ASP A 67 6.74 -15.13 -4.06
C ASP A 67 5.63 -14.51 -3.20
N ILE A 68 4.71 -15.33 -2.69
CA ILE A 68 3.69 -14.92 -1.69
C ILE A 68 4.32 -14.63 -0.33
N SER A 69 5.22 -15.51 0.12
CA SER A 69 5.87 -15.37 1.42
C SER A 69 6.80 -14.15 1.44
N GLY A 70 7.42 -13.81 0.31
CA GLY A 70 8.40 -12.73 0.20
C GLY A 70 9.66 -12.97 1.05
N TYR A 71 10.47 -11.93 1.21
CA TYR A 71 11.67 -11.99 2.06
C TYR A 71 11.27 -12.14 3.53
N MET A 72 11.81 -13.16 4.21
CA MET A 72 11.49 -13.47 5.62
C MET A 72 9.98 -13.57 5.91
N GLY A 73 9.17 -14.09 4.99
CA GLY A 73 7.75 -14.35 5.26
C GLY A 73 6.84 -13.12 5.35
N THR A 74 7.37 -11.90 5.21
CA THR A 74 6.60 -10.66 5.43
C THR A 74 5.59 -10.35 4.33
N GLY A 75 5.73 -10.96 3.14
CA GLY A 75 4.86 -10.68 1.99
C GLY A 75 3.39 -10.97 2.31
N LEU A 76 3.12 -12.08 3.00
CA LEU A 76 1.76 -12.46 3.37
C LEU A 76 1.14 -11.52 4.41
N TYR A 77 1.94 -11.04 5.37
CA TYR A 77 1.52 -9.96 6.28
C TYR A 77 1.15 -8.71 5.48
N THR A 78 2.02 -8.25 4.57
CA THR A 78 1.82 -7.02 3.81
C THR A 78 0.55 -7.09 2.96
N ILE A 79 0.30 -8.22 2.32
CA ILE A 79 -0.93 -8.46 1.55
C ILE A 79 -2.15 -8.37 2.48
N GLY A 80 -2.12 -9.08 3.61
CA GLY A 80 -3.22 -9.08 4.58
C GLY A 80 -3.50 -7.69 5.16
N ASP A 81 -2.44 -6.93 5.43
CA ASP A 81 -2.50 -5.57 5.96
C ASP A 81 -3.23 -4.62 5.01
N VAL A 82 -2.82 -4.60 3.74
CA VAL A 82 -3.45 -3.78 2.70
C VAL A 82 -4.92 -4.15 2.50
N ILE A 83 -5.24 -5.44 2.37
CA ILE A 83 -6.61 -5.89 2.16
C ILE A 83 -7.49 -5.54 3.36
N TYR A 84 -7.02 -5.80 4.58
CA TYR A 84 -7.78 -5.48 5.78
C TYR A 84 -8.03 -3.97 5.89
N LYS A 85 -7.01 -3.14 5.67
CA LYS A 85 -7.15 -1.68 5.64
C LYS A 85 -8.17 -1.22 4.61
N GLU A 86 -8.10 -1.74 3.39
CA GLU A 86 -9.05 -1.43 2.31
C GLU A 86 -10.48 -1.86 2.64
N MET A 87 -10.67 -3.01 3.30
CA MET A 87 -11.98 -3.52 3.71
C MET A 87 -12.64 -2.67 4.82
N LEU A 88 -11.85 -1.96 5.65
CA LEU A 88 -12.38 -1.10 6.71
C LEU A 88 -13.13 0.12 6.16
N GLU A 89 -12.68 0.68 5.04
CA GLU A 89 -13.35 1.81 4.40
C GLU A 89 -14.60 1.34 3.64
N ARG A 90 -14.41 0.38 2.73
CA ARG A 90 -15.49 -0.16 1.91
C ARG A 90 -15.20 -1.62 1.59
N PRO A 91 -16.06 -2.56 2.01
CA PRO A 91 -15.94 -3.96 1.64
C PRO A 91 -15.91 -4.12 0.12
N PHE A 92 -15.06 -5.03 -0.35
CA PHE A 92 -14.97 -5.43 -1.74
C PHE A 92 -14.76 -6.95 -1.80
N SER A 93 -15.02 -7.54 -2.96
CA SER A 93 -14.71 -8.95 -3.23
C SER A 93 -13.88 -9.08 -4.49
N LEU A 94 -13.04 -10.11 -4.56
CA LEU A 94 -12.29 -10.49 -5.75
C LEU A 94 -12.64 -11.91 -6.13
N SER A 95 -12.46 -12.27 -7.39
CA SER A 95 -12.48 -13.69 -7.78
C SER A 95 -11.19 -14.40 -7.39
N SER A 96 -10.06 -13.68 -7.40
CA SER A 96 -8.77 -14.12 -6.86
C SER A 96 -7.78 -12.95 -6.76
N LEU A 97 -6.80 -13.09 -5.88
CA LEU A 97 -5.58 -12.30 -5.88
C LEU A 97 -4.42 -13.21 -6.32
N SER A 98 -3.65 -12.79 -7.32
CA SER A 98 -2.50 -13.55 -7.82
C SER A 98 -1.20 -12.77 -7.65
N ILE A 99 -0.23 -13.36 -6.97
CA ILE A 99 1.12 -12.81 -6.86
C ILE A 99 1.97 -13.42 -7.98
N ARG A 100 2.41 -12.57 -8.89
CA ARG A 100 3.27 -12.96 -10.01
C ARG A 100 4.74 -12.89 -9.60
N SER A 101 5.50 -13.87 -10.06
CA SER A 101 6.95 -13.86 -9.93
C SER A 101 7.60 -12.96 -10.97
N PRO A 102 8.65 -12.18 -10.62
CA PRO A 102 9.53 -11.54 -11.60
C PRO A 102 10.45 -12.56 -12.30
N ASN A 103 10.42 -13.83 -11.88
CA ASN A 103 11.21 -14.88 -12.50
C ASN A 103 10.52 -15.42 -13.76
N TYR A 104 11.13 -15.20 -14.92
CA TYR A 104 10.70 -15.70 -16.22
C TYR A 104 10.29 -17.20 -16.23
N PHE A 105 10.96 -18.05 -15.44
CA PHE A 105 10.66 -19.50 -15.37
C PHE A 105 9.37 -19.85 -14.61
N LYS A 106 8.76 -18.87 -13.95
CA LYS A 106 7.52 -19.00 -13.16
C LYS A 106 6.36 -18.22 -13.78
N GLU A 107 6.59 -17.45 -14.84
CA GLU A 107 5.58 -16.62 -15.50
C GLU A 107 4.68 -17.42 -16.45
N SER A 108 3.43 -16.95 -16.61
CA SER A 108 2.56 -17.42 -17.68
C SER A 108 3.04 -16.91 -19.05
N ILE A 109 2.64 -17.55 -20.14
CA ILE A 109 3.05 -17.14 -21.48
C ILE A 109 2.56 -15.72 -21.82
N PHE A 110 1.40 -15.33 -21.28
CA PHE A 110 0.86 -13.99 -21.45
C PHE A 110 1.69 -12.95 -20.71
N ASP A 111 2.17 -13.27 -19.50
CA ASP A 111 3.09 -12.41 -18.76
C ASP A 111 4.44 -12.27 -19.45
N GLN A 112 5.00 -13.38 -19.96
CA GLN A 112 6.26 -13.38 -20.71
C GLN A 112 6.17 -12.53 -21.99
N ILE A 113 5.04 -12.64 -22.72
CA ILE A 113 4.78 -11.82 -23.91
C ILE A 113 4.58 -10.35 -23.49
N GLY A 114 3.84 -10.10 -22.41
CA GLY A 114 3.67 -8.78 -21.81
C GLY A 114 5.02 -8.12 -21.54
N TYR A 115 5.92 -8.78 -20.83
CA TYR A 115 7.25 -8.25 -20.49
C TYR A 115 8.10 -7.84 -21.71
N ILE A 116 7.95 -8.55 -22.84
CA ILE A 116 8.65 -8.22 -24.09
C ILE A 116 8.08 -6.95 -24.73
N ILE A 117 6.77 -6.76 -24.60
CA ILE A 117 6.01 -5.76 -25.35
C ILE A 117 5.82 -4.47 -24.53
N THR A 118 5.59 -4.57 -23.23
CA THR A 118 5.22 -3.47 -22.34
C THR A 118 6.35 -3.02 -21.41
N THR A 119 6.23 -1.79 -20.91
CA THR A 119 7.23 -1.08 -20.08
C THR A 119 7.03 -1.30 -18.59
N ASP A 120 5.78 -1.35 -18.14
CA ASP A 120 5.39 -1.42 -16.74
C ASP A 120 4.49 -2.62 -16.52
N ASN A 121 4.80 -3.40 -15.48
CA ASN A 121 4.09 -4.64 -15.19
C ASN A 121 3.87 -4.78 -13.67
N GLY A 122 3.78 -3.68 -12.91
CA GLY A 122 3.63 -3.73 -11.45
C GLY A 122 2.35 -4.45 -10.95
N GLY A 123 1.30 -4.47 -11.77
CA GLY A 123 0.06 -5.18 -11.51
C GLY A 123 -1.03 -4.83 -12.52
N TYR A 124 -2.17 -5.50 -12.42
CA TYR A 124 -3.42 -5.11 -13.08
C TYR A 124 -4.65 -5.74 -12.39
N TYR A 125 -5.76 -5.04 -12.48
CA TYR A 125 -7.11 -5.52 -12.20
C TYR A 125 -7.80 -5.91 -13.51
N ASP A 126 -8.30 -7.15 -13.59
CA ASP A 126 -9.10 -7.62 -14.71
C ASP A 126 -10.60 -7.43 -14.41
N PRO A 127 -11.30 -6.48 -15.07
CA PRO A 127 -12.71 -6.24 -14.84
C PRO A 127 -13.63 -7.36 -15.34
N ILE A 128 -13.15 -8.24 -16.23
CA ILE A 128 -13.92 -9.37 -16.77
C ILE A 128 -13.97 -10.50 -15.74
N THR A 129 -12.82 -10.89 -15.21
CA THR A 129 -12.74 -11.98 -14.24
C THR A 129 -12.90 -11.51 -12.79
N GLY A 130 -12.73 -10.22 -12.51
CA GLY A 130 -12.74 -9.66 -11.15
C GLY A 130 -11.49 -10.03 -10.35
N ALA A 131 -10.38 -10.38 -11.03
CA ALA A 131 -9.13 -10.79 -10.40
C ALA A 131 -8.13 -9.62 -10.34
N ILE A 132 -7.28 -9.64 -9.32
CA ILE A 132 -6.08 -8.78 -9.25
C ILE A 132 -4.85 -9.64 -9.47
N VAL A 133 -3.91 -9.14 -10.26
CA VAL A 133 -2.57 -9.70 -10.43
C VAL A 133 -1.56 -8.63 -10.05
N VAL A 134 -0.65 -8.91 -9.13
CA VAL A 134 0.40 -7.96 -8.72
C VAL A 134 1.76 -8.64 -8.69
N GLU A 135 2.81 -7.88 -8.94
CA GLU A 135 4.19 -8.34 -8.80
C GLU A 135 4.67 -8.20 -7.35
N ASP A 136 5.33 -9.23 -6.83
CA ASP A 136 5.98 -9.27 -5.51
C ASP A 136 5.13 -8.85 -4.29
N GLY A 137 3.79 -8.78 -4.44
CA GLY A 137 2.89 -8.35 -3.37
C GLY A 137 3.15 -6.90 -2.91
N SER A 138 3.65 -6.04 -3.80
CA SER A 138 3.92 -4.63 -3.49
C SER A 138 2.67 -3.97 -2.89
N PRO A 139 2.75 -3.37 -1.68
CA PRO A 139 1.58 -2.76 -1.06
C PRO A 139 1.01 -1.58 -1.86
N SER A 140 1.89 -0.81 -2.53
CA SER A 140 1.48 0.26 -3.44
C SER A 140 0.67 -0.28 -4.61
N ALA A 141 1.17 -1.32 -5.29
CA ALA A 141 0.44 -1.96 -6.40
C ALA A 141 -0.89 -2.56 -5.91
N LEU A 142 -0.90 -3.22 -4.75
CA LEU A 142 -2.13 -3.78 -4.18
C LEU A 142 -3.19 -2.71 -3.89
N HIS A 143 -2.81 -1.60 -3.24
CA HIS A 143 -3.73 -0.47 -3.06
C HIS A 143 -4.25 0.00 -4.41
N HIS A 144 -3.37 0.30 -5.36
CA HIS A 144 -3.72 0.76 -6.70
C HIS A 144 -4.76 -0.16 -7.39
N GLU A 145 -4.49 -1.46 -7.47
CA GLU A 145 -5.38 -2.41 -8.14
C GLU A 145 -6.71 -2.62 -7.41
N ILE A 146 -6.72 -2.54 -6.06
CA ILE A 146 -7.97 -2.57 -5.28
C ILE A 146 -8.80 -1.31 -5.56
N LYS A 147 -8.18 -0.15 -5.77
CA LYS A 147 -8.90 1.08 -6.14
C LYS A 147 -9.52 0.97 -7.53
N HIS A 148 -8.88 0.30 -8.49
CA HIS A 148 -9.55 -0.06 -9.74
C HIS A 148 -10.78 -0.92 -9.48
N ARG A 149 -10.65 -2.02 -8.73
CA ARG A 149 -11.78 -2.90 -8.40
C ARG A 149 -12.96 -2.11 -7.82
N LYS A 150 -12.71 -1.28 -6.81
CA LYS A 150 -13.73 -0.46 -6.13
C LYS A 150 -14.35 0.57 -7.08
N THR A 151 -13.54 1.18 -7.94
CA THR A 151 -14.02 2.13 -8.96
C THR A 151 -15.03 1.47 -9.90
N PHE A 152 -14.75 0.27 -10.39
CA PHE A 152 -15.70 -0.49 -11.22
C PHE A 152 -16.98 -0.88 -10.47
N GLU A 153 -16.94 -1.10 -9.14
CA GLU A 153 -18.18 -1.30 -8.36
C GLU A 153 -18.98 -0.02 -8.22
N ILE A 154 -18.28 1.08 -7.93
CA ILE A 154 -18.90 2.39 -7.79
C ILE A 154 -19.57 2.77 -9.09
N ASP A 155 -18.90 2.67 -10.23
CA ASP A 155 -19.46 3.04 -11.54
C ASP A 155 -20.70 2.20 -11.91
N LYS A 156 -20.74 0.91 -11.52
CA LYS A 156 -21.92 0.06 -11.71
C LYS A 156 -23.14 0.52 -10.89
N ILE A 157 -22.91 1.11 -9.71
CA ILE A 157 -23.97 1.56 -8.78
C ILE A 157 -24.31 3.05 -8.99
N HIS A 158 -23.31 3.84 -9.36
CA HIS A 158 -23.29 5.30 -9.48
C HIS A 158 -22.60 5.70 -10.79
N PRO A 159 -23.26 5.52 -11.96
CA PRO A 159 -22.67 5.81 -13.26
C PRO A 159 -22.29 7.30 -13.45
N GLU A 160 -22.85 8.21 -12.64
CA GLU A 160 -22.48 9.61 -12.61
C GLU A 160 -21.08 9.87 -12.05
N PHE A 161 -20.51 8.92 -11.30
CA PHE A 161 -19.23 9.08 -10.61
C PHE A 161 -18.09 9.40 -11.57
N LEU A 162 -17.94 8.61 -12.63
CA LEU A 162 -16.86 8.83 -13.62
C LEU A 162 -17.03 10.15 -14.36
N GLU A 163 -18.26 10.57 -14.65
CA GLU A 163 -18.51 11.86 -15.30
C GLU A 163 -18.18 13.03 -14.37
N ARG A 164 -18.53 12.93 -13.09
CA ARG A 164 -18.13 13.91 -12.07
C ARG A 164 -16.61 14.00 -11.97
N TRP A 165 -15.91 12.87 -11.98
CA TRP A 165 -14.45 12.85 -11.94
C TRP A 165 -13.82 13.48 -13.20
N LYS A 166 -14.26 13.07 -14.40
CA LYS A 166 -13.78 13.63 -15.67
C LYS A 166 -14.03 15.14 -15.74
N ASN A 167 -15.11 15.65 -15.17
CA ASN A 167 -15.38 17.09 -15.12
C ASN A 167 -14.37 17.85 -14.26
N LEU A 168 -13.78 17.23 -13.24
CA LEU A 168 -12.67 17.81 -12.47
C LEU A 168 -11.36 17.82 -13.28
N ALA A 169 -11.26 16.96 -14.30
CA ALA A 169 -10.15 16.89 -15.25
C ALA A 169 -10.47 17.60 -16.58
N LYS A 170 -11.07 18.79 -16.52
CA LYS A 170 -11.30 19.66 -17.67
C LYS A 170 -10.67 21.04 -17.47
N ARG A 171 -10.13 21.59 -18.55
CA ARG A 171 -9.74 23.00 -18.65
C ARG A 171 -10.98 23.89 -18.63
N LYS A 172 -10.78 25.20 -18.42
CA LYS A 172 -11.88 26.20 -18.46
C LYS A 172 -12.65 26.23 -19.79
N ASN A 173 -12.01 25.84 -20.90
CA ASN A 173 -12.62 25.73 -22.23
C ASN A 173 -13.33 24.38 -22.45
N GLY A 174 -13.37 23.48 -21.46
CA GLY A 174 -14.03 22.18 -21.53
C GLY A 174 -13.16 21.02 -22.05
N GLU A 175 -11.94 21.30 -22.49
CA GLU A 175 -11.01 20.26 -22.99
C GLU A 175 -10.48 19.39 -21.85
N SER A 176 -10.32 18.08 -22.12
CA SER A 176 -9.69 17.13 -21.21
C SER A 176 -8.23 17.51 -20.94
N ILE A 177 -7.79 17.37 -19.70
CA ILE A 177 -6.36 17.51 -19.32
C ILE A 177 -5.61 16.17 -19.27
N TYR A 178 -6.27 15.04 -19.56
CA TYR A 178 -5.61 13.75 -19.78
C TYR A 178 -4.74 13.77 -21.03
N LYS A 179 -3.66 12.98 -21.05
CA LYS A 179 -2.75 12.86 -22.20
C LYS A 179 -3.48 12.27 -23.41
N PRO A 180 -3.18 12.71 -24.64
CA PRO A 180 -3.76 12.12 -25.86
C PRO A 180 -3.45 10.62 -25.99
N GLY A 181 -4.34 9.87 -26.65
CA GLY A 181 -4.23 8.40 -26.74
C GLY A 181 -2.94 7.87 -27.37
N LEU A 182 -2.31 8.63 -28.28
CA LEU A 182 -1.04 8.22 -28.89
C LEU A 182 0.12 8.23 -27.87
N GLU A 183 0.18 9.23 -27.00
CA GLU A 183 1.18 9.29 -25.92
C GLU A 183 0.97 8.15 -24.92
N GLN A 184 -0.28 7.83 -24.59
CA GLN A 184 -0.60 6.69 -23.72
C GLN A 184 -0.15 5.35 -24.30
N ILE A 185 -0.36 5.13 -25.60
CA ILE A 185 0.10 3.93 -26.30
C ILE A 185 1.62 3.91 -26.29
N CYS A 186 2.29 5.00 -26.67
CA CYS A 186 3.75 5.02 -26.72
C CYS A 186 4.39 4.77 -25.34
N LEU A 187 3.82 5.28 -24.25
CA LEU A 187 4.29 5.02 -22.89
C LEU A 187 4.16 3.55 -22.48
N ARG A 188 3.13 2.83 -22.98
CA ARG A 188 2.87 1.42 -22.65
C ARG A 188 3.81 0.44 -23.35
N PHE A 189 4.40 0.80 -24.50
CA PHE A 189 5.21 -0.14 -25.30
C PHE A 189 6.71 0.16 -25.18
N ARG A 190 7.50 -0.87 -24.86
CA ARG A 190 8.94 -0.73 -24.52
C ARG A 190 9.81 -0.11 -25.61
N LEU A 191 9.46 -0.37 -26.87
CA LEU A 191 10.15 0.20 -28.04
C LEU A 191 9.66 1.62 -28.38
N LEU A 192 8.40 1.95 -28.06
CA LEU A 192 7.79 3.24 -28.38
C LEU A 192 8.00 4.28 -27.28
N ASN A 193 8.23 3.86 -26.04
CA ASN A 193 8.49 4.77 -24.92
C ASN A 193 9.74 5.64 -25.19
N LYS A 194 10.72 5.10 -25.91
CA LYS A 194 11.91 5.85 -26.36
C LYS A 194 11.63 7.00 -27.32
N LEU A 195 10.42 7.08 -27.88
CA LEU A 195 10.00 8.12 -28.83
C LEU A 195 9.27 9.28 -28.14
N VAL A 196 8.96 9.15 -26.84
CA VAL A 196 8.27 10.18 -26.06
C VAL A 196 9.27 10.79 -25.09
N ASP A 197 9.61 12.05 -25.31
CA ASP A 197 10.44 12.82 -24.39
C ASP A 197 9.57 13.19 -23.18
N ASN A 198 9.72 12.47 -22.07
CA ASN A 198 8.84 12.62 -20.91
C ASN A 198 9.65 12.91 -19.64
N PRO A 199 10.26 14.10 -19.51
CA PRO A 199 10.76 14.54 -18.22
C PRO A 199 9.54 14.63 -17.29
N SER A 200 9.50 13.78 -16.26
CA SER A 200 8.49 13.82 -15.21
C SER A 200 8.38 15.25 -14.67
N ASN A 201 7.29 15.94 -14.98
CA ASN A 201 7.10 17.33 -14.56
C ASN A 201 6.11 17.38 -13.39
N TYR A 202 6.66 17.15 -12.21
CA TYR A 202 5.95 17.15 -10.95
C TYR A 202 5.13 18.44 -10.73
N GLU A 203 5.71 19.61 -11.03
CA GLU A 203 5.03 20.90 -10.91
C GLU A 203 3.83 21.02 -11.86
N GLU A 204 3.97 20.50 -13.08
CA GLU A 204 2.89 20.50 -14.06
C GLU A 204 1.74 19.57 -13.65
N ASN A 205 2.07 18.36 -13.18
CA ASN A 205 1.07 17.40 -12.71
C ASN A 205 0.25 17.99 -11.55
N ASN A 206 0.92 18.59 -10.57
CA ASN A 206 0.26 19.29 -9.47
C ASN A 206 -0.62 20.44 -9.95
N ARG A 207 -0.11 21.27 -10.87
CA ARG A 207 -0.88 22.38 -11.45
C ARG A 207 -2.18 21.89 -12.09
N TYR A 208 -2.18 20.72 -12.70
CA TYR A 208 -3.36 20.11 -13.31
C TYR A 208 -4.17 19.21 -12.37
N GLY A 209 -3.76 19.07 -11.11
CA GLY A 209 -4.45 18.24 -10.12
C GLY A 209 -4.26 16.74 -10.35
N PHE A 210 -3.05 16.32 -10.72
CA PHE A 210 -2.64 14.92 -10.83
C PHE A 210 -1.47 14.62 -9.92
N VAL A 211 -1.45 13.42 -9.33
CA VAL A 211 -0.40 12.97 -8.41
C VAL A 211 0.84 12.40 -9.12
N SER A 212 0.70 12.03 -10.40
CA SER A 212 1.78 11.46 -11.20
C SER A 212 1.51 11.67 -12.70
N ASP A 213 2.52 11.46 -13.53
CA ASP A 213 2.35 11.41 -14.99
C ASP A 213 1.52 10.19 -15.43
N TYR A 214 1.59 9.11 -14.66
CA TYR A 214 0.80 7.90 -14.89
C TYR A 214 -0.69 8.15 -14.65
N ALA A 215 -1.04 8.90 -13.60
CA ALA A 215 -2.40 9.38 -13.34
C ALA A 215 -3.00 10.19 -14.50
N ARG A 216 -2.17 10.84 -15.34
CA ARG A 216 -2.64 11.61 -16.51
C ARG A 216 -2.99 10.75 -17.73
N THR A 217 -2.74 9.45 -17.68
CA THR A 217 -3.02 8.57 -18.81
C THR A 217 -4.52 8.41 -19.01
N ASN A 218 -5.29 8.07 -17.98
CA ASN A 218 -6.75 7.98 -18.07
C ASN A 218 -7.42 8.13 -16.69
N VAL A 219 -8.76 8.21 -16.69
CA VAL A 219 -9.57 8.44 -15.48
C VAL A 219 -9.41 7.35 -14.43
N TYR A 220 -9.21 6.08 -14.81
CA TYR A 220 -9.08 4.99 -13.87
C TYR A 220 -7.73 5.05 -13.14
N GLU A 221 -6.65 5.34 -13.87
CA GLU A 221 -5.31 5.50 -13.27
C GLU A 221 -5.25 6.74 -12.39
N ASP A 222 -5.92 7.84 -12.78
CA ASP A 222 -6.04 9.05 -11.96
C ASP A 222 -6.68 8.76 -10.60
N ILE A 223 -7.77 8.01 -10.60
CA ILE A 223 -8.45 7.59 -9.38
C ILE A 223 -7.54 6.67 -8.56
N ALA A 224 -6.98 5.64 -9.18
CA ALA A 224 -6.19 4.62 -8.49
C ALA A 224 -4.90 5.19 -7.89
N GLU A 225 -4.14 5.97 -8.66
CA GLU A 225 -2.91 6.65 -8.22
C GLU A 225 -3.18 7.63 -7.09
N LEU A 226 -4.20 8.49 -7.21
CA LEU A 226 -4.54 9.43 -6.15
C LEU A 226 -4.87 8.69 -4.85
N CYS A 227 -5.72 7.68 -4.95
CA CYS A 227 -6.18 6.94 -3.79
C CYS A 227 -5.05 6.09 -3.17
N GLU A 228 -4.17 5.49 -3.97
CA GLU A 228 -2.97 4.77 -3.50
C GLU A 228 -1.99 5.71 -2.76
N LYS A 229 -1.75 6.91 -3.30
CA LYS A 229 -0.91 7.92 -2.63
C LYS A 229 -1.50 8.38 -1.31
N VAL A 230 -2.83 8.44 -1.19
CA VAL A 230 -3.51 8.73 0.08
C VAL A 230 -3.28 7.63 1.10
N GLU A 231 -3.38 6.35 0.70
CA GLU A 231 -3.25 5.21 1.62
C GLU A 231 -1.83 4.97 2.12
N SER A 232 -0.82 5.44 1.38
CA SER A 232 0.59 5.32 1.75
C SER A 232 1.08 6.41 2.72
N ILE A 233 0.25 7.41 3.04
CA ILE A 233 0.61 8.47 4.00
C ILE A 233 0.46 7.96 5.43
N SER A 234 1.46 8.26 6.26
CA SER A 234 1.44 8.07 7.71
C SER A 234 1.82 9.38 8.42
N ILE A 235 1.47 9.51 9.70
CA ILE A 235 1.80 10.73 10.47
C ILE A 235 3.31 10.87 10.73
N GLN A 236 4.02 9.74 10.80
CA GLN A 236 5.47 9.67 11.05
C GLN A 236 6.31 9.65 9.77
N GLY A 237 5.72 9.28 8.63
CA GLY A 237 6.39 9.29 7.33
C GLY A 237 6.55 10.71 6.79
N GLY A 238 7.37 10.86 5.75
CA GLY A 238 7.35 12.09 4.96
C GLY A 238 5.96 12.27 4.36
N LEU A 239 5.37 13.46 4.47
CA LEU A 239 4.31 13.81 3.55
C LEU A 239 4.92 13.67 2.17
N SER A 240 4.25 12.96 1.25
CA SER A 240 4.69 13.09 -0.14
C SER A 240 4.66 14.58 -0.46
N GLU A 241 5.61 15.04 -1.28
CA GLU A 241 5.68 16.44 -1.72
C GLU A 241 4.30 16.92 -2.23
N LEU A 242 3.45 15.97 -2.66
CA LEU A 242 2.07 16.17 -3.14
C LEU A 242 1.13 16.75 -2.08
N PHE A 243 1.51 16.76 -0.81
CA PHE A 243 0.72 17.27 0.31
C PHE A 243 1.51 18.19 1.25
N ASP A 244 2.80 18.43 0.96
CA ASP A 244 3.71 19.17 1.84
C ASP A 244 3.70 20.69 1.61
N TYR A 245 2.92 21.18 0.64
CA TYR A 245 2.97 22.58 0.23
C TYR A 245 1.59 23.21 0.27
N SER A 246 1.30 24.02 1.30
CA SER A 246 0.29 25.11 1.28
C SER A 246 -1.14 24.77 0.79
N PRO A 247 -2.21 25.26 1.45
CA PRO A 247 -3.59 25.15 0.95
C PRO A 247 -3.81 25.57 -0.52
N LYS A 248 -2.89 26.36 -1.11
CA LYS A 248 -2.93 26.78 -2.52
C LYS A 248 -2.46 25.71 -3.52
N THR A 249 -1.55 24.81 -3.15
CA THR A 249 -0.97 23.83 -4.10
C THR A 249 -1.92 22.66 -4.36
N HIS A 250 -2.82 22.36 -3.42
CA HIS A 250 -3.78 21.25 -3.52
C HIS A 250 -5.17 21.67 -3.99
N GLN A 251 -5.37 22.93 -4.40
CA GLN A 251 -6.69 23.44 -4.76
C GLN A 251 -7.37 22.62 -5.87
N ASN A 252 -6.58 22.03 -6.77
CA ASN A 252 -7.10 21.20 -7.87
C ASN A 252 -7.23 19.71 -7.51
N LEU A 253 -6.47 19.22 -6.51
CA LEU A 253 -6.59 17.84 -6.01
C LEU A 253 -7.74 17.68 -5.02
N ARG A 254 -8.02 18.73 -4.22
CA ARG A 254 -9.02 18.69 -3.16
C ARG A 254 -10.41 18.25 -3.63
N PRO A 255 -10.96 18.74 -4.76
CA PRO A 255 -12.24 18.24 -5.27
C PRO A 255 -12.24 16.74 -5.59
N LYS A 256 -11.12 16.20 -6.08
CA LYS A 256 -10.97 14.76 -6.35
C LYS A 256 -10.90 13.96 -5.06
N ILE A 257 -10.17 14.46 -4.05
CA ILE A 257 -10.11 13.86 -2.71
C ILE A 257 -11.51 13.80 -2.10
N GLN A 258 -12.25 14.90 -2.13
CA GLN A 258 -13.62 14.96 -1.60
C GLN A 258 -14.56 14.02 -2.32
N LEU A 259 -14.44 13.92 -3.65
CA LEU A 259 -15.20 12.97 -4.45
C LEU A 259 -14.82 11.52 -4.09
N ALA A 260 -13.54 11.20 -3.91
CA ALA A 260 -13.10 9.87 -3.49
C ALA A 260 -13.64 9.50 -2.09
N GLN A 261 -13.66 10.45 -1.15
CA GLN A 261 -14.24 10.26 0.19
C GLN A 261 -15.77 10.05 0.14
N GLU A 262 -16.48 10.80 -0.70
CA GLU A 262 -17.93 10.70 -0.87
C GLU A 262 -18.35 9.27 -1.26
N TYR A 263 -17.60 8.64 -2.15
CA TYR A 263 -17.88 7.28 -2.67
C TYR A 263 -17.18 6.15 -1.91
N GLY A 264 -16.42 6.46 -0.86
CA GLY A 264 -15.70 5.47 -0.03
C GLY A 264 -14.54 4.79 -0.78
N LEU A 265 -13.84 5.54 -1.63
CA LEU A 265 -12.57 5.10 -2.21
C LEU A 265 -11.41 5.33 -1.27
N ILE A 266 -11.47 6.34 -0.41
CA ILE A 266 -10.49 6.63 0.64
C ILE A 266 -11.22 7.03 1.93
N PRO A 267 -10.57 6.95 3.11
CA PRO A 267 -11.18 7.31 4.38
C PRO A 267 -11.81 8.71 4.40
N ARG A 268 -13.06 8.79 4.86
CA ARG A 268 -13.83 10.04 4.95
C ARG A 268 -13.18 11.11 5.83
N GLU A 269 -12.35 10.67 6.75
CA GLU A 269 -11.61 11.52 7.68
C GLU A 269 -10.22 11.96 7.19
N PHE A 270 -9.81 11.55 5.98
CA PHE A 270 -8.46 11.83 5.46
C PHE A 270 -8.09 13.32 5.48
N GLU A 271 -8.95 14.24 5.02
CA GLU A 271 -8.66 15.69 5.08
C GLU A 271 -8.38 16.16 6.53
N ASP A 272 -9.17 15.70 7.51
CA ASP A 272 -8.98 16.05 8.92
C ASP A 272 -7.66 15.46 9.47
N PHE A 273 -7.32 14.23 9.06
CA PHE A 273 -6.06 13.58 9.39
C PHE A 273 -4.86 14.36 8.84
N MET A 274 -4.92 14.81 7.59
CA MET A 274 -3.85 15.58 6.95
C MET A 274 -3.57 16.91 7.67
N VAL A 275 -4.63 17.58 8.13
CA VAL A 275 -4.49 18.80 8.95
C VAL A 275 -3.75 18.50 10.25
N LEU A 276 -4.04 17.38 10.91
CA LEU A 276 -3.34 16.96 12.13
C LEU A 276 -1.89 16.58 11.85
N THR A 277 -1.61 15.87 10.78
CA THR A 277 -0.24 15.48 10.38
C THR A 277 0.63 16.70 10.13
N LEU A 278 0.13 17.71 9.40
CA LEU A 278 0.85 18.98 9.18
C LEU A 278 1.14 19.70 10.51
N LYS A 279 0.17 19.75 11.42
CA LYS A 279 0.37 20.36 12.75
C LYS A 279 1.42 19.60 13.56
N TYR A 280 1.36 18.27 13.56
CA TYR A 280 2.30 17.43 14.28
C TYR A 280 3.75 17.60 13.79
N ARG A 281 3.97 17.62 12.46
CA ARG A 281 5.31 17.84 11.89
C ARG A 281 5.89 19.20 12.29
N ASN A 282 5.05 20.23 12.33
CA ASN A 282 5.47 21.58 12.70
C ASN A 282 5.81 21.74 14.21
N LEU A 283 5.50 20.75 15.06
CA LEU A 283 5.87 20.79 16.48
C LEU A 283 7.38 20.74 16.71
N HIS A 284 8.10 20.13 15.78
CA HIS A 284 9.54 20.02 15.77
C HIS A 284 10.07 20.87 14.61
N GLY A 285 9.97 22.19 14.74
CA GLY A 285 10.37 23.13 13.68
C GLY A 285 11.83 22.96 13.25
N GLU A 286 12.20 23.58 12.12
CA GLU A 286 13.54 23.45 11.48
C GLU A 286 14.73 23.73 12.41
N ASN A 287 14.51 24.47 13.51
CA ASN A 287 15.53 24.84 14.49
C ASN A 287 15.58 23.92 15.73
N GLY A 288 14.84 22.81 15.75
CA GLY A 288 14.86 21.82 16.84
C GLY A 288 14.18 22.25 18.15
N TYR A 289 13.57 23.44 18.19
CA TYR A 289 12.77 23.89 19.35
C TYR A 289 11.38 23.26 19.33
N TYR A 290 10.96 22.76 20.49
CA TYR A 290 9.63 22.20 20.71
C TYR A 290 8.57 23.30 20.84
N ASP A 291 7.62 23.36 19.90
CA ASP A 291 6.51 24.31 19.95
C ASP A 291 5.42 23.86 20.94
N LYS A 292 5.48 24.39 22.16
CA LYS A 292 4.51 24.09 23.22
C LYS A 292 3.08 24.55 22.87
N SER A 293 2.93 25.71 22.23
CA SER A 293 1.59 26.24 21.88
C SER A 293 0.98 25.38 20.77
N GLY A 294 1.77 25.07 19.74
CA GLY A 294 1.38 24.14 18.68
C GLY A 294 1.01 22.77 19.24
N ALA A 295 1.73 22.27 20.26
CA ALA A 295 1.44 20.98 20.89
C ALA A 295 0.08 20.98 21.61
N GLU A 296 -0.23 22.02 22.37
CA GLU A 296 -1.54 22.17 23.02
C GLU A 296 -2.68 22.25 21.99
N GLU A 297 -2.46 22.96 20.89
CA GLU A 297 -3.42 23.04 19.79
C GLU A 297 -3.61 21.70 19.08
N PHE A 298 -2.51 20.99 18.79
CA PHE A 298 -2.53 19.65 18.19
C PHE A 298 -3.33 18.68 19.05
N LEU A 299 -3.05 18.62 20.36
CA LEU A 299 -3.76 17.74 21.30
C LEU A 299 -5.26 18.03 21.34
N LYS A 300 -5.66 19.30 21.36
CA LYS A 300 -7.08 19.71 21.31
C LYS A 300 -7.76 19.26 20.02
N ASN A 301 -7.10 19.43 18.88
CA ASN A 301 -7.65 19.04 17.58
C ASN A 301 -7.72 17.51 17.43
N LEU A 302 -6.75 16.80 17.97
CA LEU A 302 -6.74 15.35 17.99
C LEU A 302 -7.89 14.79 18.83
N ASP A 303 -8.16 15.36 20.01
CA ASP A 303 -9.31 14.95 20.83
C ASP A 303 -10.64 15.21 20.09
N ALA A 304 -10.74 16.33 19.36
CA ALA A 304 -11.90 16.61 18.50
C ALA A 304 -12.03 15.60 17.35
N PHE A 305 -10.91 15.22 16.70
CA PHE A 305 -10.88 14.19 15.67
C PHE A 305 -11.32 12.84 16.22
N ALA A 306 -10.77 12.39 17.35
CA ALA A 306 -11.11 11.10 17.95
C ALA A 306 -12.61 11.01 18.33
N LYS A 307 -13.20 12.14 18.76
CA LYS A 307 -14.65 12.23 19.02
C LYS A 307 -15.48 12.17 17.74
N LYS A 308 -15.02 12.81 16.66
CA LYS A 308 -15.71 12.84 15.36
C LYS A 308 -15.60 11.50 14.63
N HIS A 309 -14.45 10.83 14.73
CA HIS A 309 -14.07 9.65 13.96
C HIS A 309 -13.54 8.50 14.84
N PRO A 310 -14.37 7.94 15.75
CA PRO A 310 -13.91 6.99 16.77
C PRO A 310 -13.42 5.64 16.22
N ARG A 311 -13.70 5.34 14.95
CA ARG A 311 -13.32 4.10 14.27
C ARG A 311 -12.32 4.32 13.13
N SER A 312 -11.67 5.49 13.09
CA SER A 312 -10.76 5.83 12.00
C SER A 312 -9.61 4.84 11.88
N VAL A 313 -9.21 4.54 10.65
CA VAL A 313 -7.99 3.76 10.35
C VAL A 313 -6.72 4.47 10.82
N TYR A 314 -6.75 5.80 10.95
CA TYR A 314 -5.62 6.63 11.42
C TYR A 314 -5.52 6.71 12.95
N THR A 315 -6.41 6.04 13.69
CA THR A 315 -6.48 6.16 15.16
C THR A 315 -5.19 5.72 15.86
N ALA A 316 -4.55 4.65 15.38
CA ALA A 316 -3.31 4.15 15.98
C ALA A 316 -2.18 5.18 15.87
N ASP A 317 -1.94 5.67 14.65
CA ASP A 317 -0.98 6.72 14.33
C ASP A 317 -1.18 7.98 15.17
N LEU A 318 -2.42 8.47 15.23
CA LEU A 318 -2.73 9.68 15.99
C LEU A 318 -2.54 9.47 17.50
N ARG A 319 -2.96 8.32 18.05
CA ARG A 319 -2.76 8.00 19.47
C ARG A 319 -1.27 7.88 19.81
N GLU A 320 -0.46 7.31 18.92
CA GLU A 320 0.99 7.25 19.10
C GLU A 320 1.59 8.65 19.07
N ALA A 321 1.20 9.49 18.10
CA ALA A 321 1.66 10.88 18.03
C ALA A 321 1.28 11.66 19.30
N LYS A 322 0.08 11.47 19.84
CA LYS A 322 -0.33 12.01 21.14
C LYS A 322 0.63 11.57 22.25
N ALA A 323 0.94 10.28 22.34
CA ALA A 323 1.88 9.77 23.33
C ALA A 323 3.29 10.37 23.15
N GLY A 324 3.76 10.52 21.91
CA GLY A 324 5.03 11.16 21.57
C GLY A 324 5.10 12.62 22.02
N VAL A 325 4.07 13.42 21.77
CA VAL A 325 3.96 14.81 22.27
C VAL A 325 4.07 14.84 23.80
N TYR A 326 3.30 13.99 24.51
CA TYR A 326 3.38 13.90 25.96
C TYR A 326 4.76 13.47 26.47
N GLN A 327 5.44 12.58 25.74
CA GLN A 327 6.78 12.13 26.08
C GLN A 327 7.78 13.27 25.96
N SER A 328 7.70 14.07 24.89
CA SER A 328 8.53 15.28 24.74
C SER A 328 8.26 16.28 25.86
N MET A 329 7.00 16.51 26.24
CA MET A 329 6.65 17.39 27.37
C MET A 329 7.20 16.89 28.71
N LEU A 330 7.22 15.57 28.94
CA LEU A 330 7.76 14.97 30.15
C LEU A 330 9.28 15.15 30.24
N ALA A 331 9.98 14.95 29.13
CA ALA A 331 11.42 15.11 29.03
C ALA A 331 11.89 16.54 29.38
N LEU A 332 11.05 17.56 29.14
CA LEU A 332 11.33 18.95 29.48
C LEU A 332 11.16 19.28 30.97
N LYS A 333 10.45 18.45 31.76
CA LYS A 333 10.16 18.71 33.18
C LYS A 333 11.08 17.93 34.10
N ASP A 334 11.00 16.59 34.03
CA ASP A 334 11.87 15.62 34.68
C ASP A 334 11.46 14.22 34.19
N VAL A 335 12.40 13.48 33.59
CA VAL A 335 12.14 12.12 33.08
C VAL A 335 11.78 11.15 34.21
N LYS A 336 12.12 11.45 35.47
CA LYS A 336 11.80 10.61 36.64
C LYS A 336 10.40 10.83 37.23
N ASP A 337 9.60 11.74 36.67
CA ASP A 337 8.22 11.95 37.11
C ASP A 337 7.37 10.69 36.88
N LYS A 338 7.09 9.98 37.98
CA LYS A 338 6.35 8.71 37.99
C LYS A 338 4.91 8.89 37.52
N ASP A 339 4.28 10.03 37.80
CA ASP A 339 2.88 10.26 37.42
C ASP A 339 2.80 10.58 35.92
N GLY A 340 3.77 11.33 35.39
CA GLY A 340 3.96 11.51 33.96
C GLY A 340 4.19 10.17 33.22
N GLN A 341 5.03 9.30 33.76
CA GLN A 341 5.25 7.96 33.19
C GLN A 341 4.00 7.07 33.22
N LYS A 342 3.22 7.08 34.30
CA LYS A 342 1.92 6.37 34.37
C LYS A 342 0.92 6.88 33.34
N LYS A 343 0.88 8.20 33.11
CA LYS A 343 0.04 8.78 32.06
C LYS A 343 0.47 8.30 30.67
N LEU A 344 1.77 8.25 30.38
CA LEU A 344 2.30 7.71 29.12
C LEU A 344 1.95 6.24 28.93
N ILE A 345 1.99 5.43 29.98
CA ILE A 345 1.55 4.02 29.93
C ILE A 345 0.09 3.95 29.46
N GLY A 346 -0.80 4.77 30.02
CA GLY A 346 -2.20 4.83 29.58
C GLY A 346 -2.33 5.17 28.09
N LEU A 347 -1.59 6.19 27.63
CA LEU A 347 -1.63 6.63 26.23
C LEU A 347 -1.11 5.56 25.25
N TYR A 348 -0.01 4.87 25.58
CA TYR A 348 0.48 3.78 24.71
C TYR A 348 -0.42 2.54 24.75
N LYS A 349 -1.08 2.24 25.89
CA LYS A 349 -2.10 1.20 25.94
C LYS A 349 -3.30 1.54 25.03
N ASP A 350 -3.70 2.81 24.96
CA ASP A 350 -4.76 3.23 24.03
C ASP A 350 -4.39 2.97 22.56
N VAL A 351 -3.10 3.07 22.19
CA VAL A 351 -2.66 2.69 20.83
C VAL A 351 -2.93 1.23 20.54
N LEU A 352 -2.62 0.32 21.49
CA LEU A 352 -2.86 -1.12 21.34
C LEU A 352 -4.34 -1.47 21.20
N LEU A 353 -5.23 -0.63 21.73
CA LEU A 353 -6.69 -0.77 21.63
C LEU A 353 -7.28 -0.18 20.34
N SER A 354 -6.45 0.30 19.42
CA SER A 354 -6.93 0.88 18.16
C SER A 354 -7.63 -0.18 17.29
N PRO A 355 -8.71 0.16 16.55
CA PRO A 355 -9.41 -0.78 15.69
C PRO A 355 -8.50 -1.42 14.64
N TYR A 356 -7.68 -0.60 14.00
CA TYR A 356 -6.59 -0.97 13.12
C TYR A 356 -5.26 -0.83 13.86
N LYS A 357 -4.41 -1.86 13.83
CA LYS A 357 -3.11 -1.92 14.48
C LYS A 357 -2.07 -1.57 13.45
N ASP A 358 -1.92 -0.27 13.20
CA ASP A 358 -0.84 0.19 12.34
C ASP A 358 0.48 -0.40 12.83
N ARG A 359 1.23 -1.01 11.92
CA ARG A 359 2.43 -1.77 12.24
C ARG A 359 3.44 -0.97 13.05
N VAL A 360 3.67 0.28 12.63
CA VAL A 360 4.70 1.13 13.20
C VAL A 360 4.20 1.64 14.54
N ALA A 361 3.01 2.24 14.58
CA ALA A 361 2.45 2.80 15.81
C ALA A 361 2.28 1.73 16.91
N TYR A 362 1.78 0.54 16.54
CA TYR A 362 1.57 -0.58 17.45
C TYR A 362 2.91 -1.13 17.98
N GLY A 363 3.87 -1.40 17.09
CA GLY A 363 5.19 -1.89 17.48
C GLY A 363 5.97 -0.92 18.37
N VAL A 364 5.96 0.38 18.02
CA VAL A 364 6.56 1.44 18.84
C VAL A 364 5.92 1.45 20.24
N SER A 365 4.60 1.35 20.31
CA SER A 365 3.89 1.36 21.60
C SER A 365 4.27 0.20 22.51
N LEU A 366 4.45 -1.02 21.97
CA LEU A 366 4.95 -2.16 22.74
C LEU A 366 6.35 -1.92 23.31
N THR A 367 7.26 -1.42 22.46
CA THR A 367 8.63 -1.07 22.87
C THR A 367 8.62 0.00 23.97
N ARG A 368 7.80 1.05 23.82
CA ARG A 368 7.70 2.14 24.80
C ARG A 368 7.09 1.70 26.13
N LEU A 369 6.05 0.85 26.10
CA LEU A 369 5.46 0.29 27.32
C LEU A 369 6.48 -0.54 28.10
N LYS A 370 7.21 -1.42 27.40
CA LYS A 370 8.32 -2.18 28.00
C LYS A 370 9.33 -1.27 28.70
N ASP A 371 9.81 -0.22 28.02
CA ASP A 371 10.79 0.70 28.60
C ASP A 371 10.24 1.48 29.81
N LEU A 372 8.99 1.93 29.76
CA LEU A 372 8.33 2.64 30.85
C LEU A 372 8.20 1.77 32.10
N TYR A 373 7.76 0.51 31.96
CA TYR A 373 7.67 -0.40 33.10
C TYR A 373 9.03 -0.75 33.70
N ARG A 374 10.06 -0.91 32.87
CA ARG A 374 11.45 -1.06 33.34
C ARG A 374 11.88 0.14 34.18
N ASN A 375 11.60 1.35 33.71
CA ASN A 375 11.99 2.60 34.40
C ASN A 375 11.24 2.78 35.74
N LEU A 376 10.00 2.29 35.83
CA LEU A 376 9.23 2.28 37.09
C LEU A 376 9.63 1.16 38.04
N GLY A 377 10.45 0.19 37.60
CA GLY A 377 10.86 -0.98 38.38
C GLY A 377 9.80 -2.08 38.45
N ASP A 378 8.78 -2.05 37.58
CA ASP A 378 7.76 -3.10 37.49
C ASP A 378 8.23 -4.21 36.55
N ILE A 379 9.00 -5.14 37.11
CA ILE A 379 9.64 -6.23 36.36
C ILE A 379 8.61 -7.17 35.72
N ASN A 380 7.52 -7.48 36.42
CA ASN A 380 6.48 -8.37 35.89
C ASN A 380 5.84 -7.80 34.63
N LYS A 381 5.45 -6.51 34.66
CA LYS A 381 4.88 -5.84 33.48
C LYS A 381 5.90 -5.67 32.38
N TYR A 382 7.15 -5.34 32.71
CA TYR A 382 8.25 -5.28 31.75
C TYR A 382 8.38 -6.60 30.97
N GLU A 383 8.42 -7.75 31.66
CA GLU A 383 8.56 -9.06 31.02
C GLU A 383 7.39 -9.40 30.08
N ILE A 384 6.15 -9.09 30.49
CA ILE A 384 4.97 -9.27 29.66
C ILE A 384 5.10 -8.46 28.36
N TYR A 385 5.42 -7.17 28.46
CA TYR A 385 5.54 -6.32 27.27
C TYR A 385 6.78 -6.63 26.43
N ALA A 386 7.87 -7.10 27.04
CA ALA A 386 9.02 -7.62 26.31
C ALA A 386 8.67 -8.85 25.47
N LYS A 387 7.89 -9.78 26.03
CA LYS A 387 7.42 -10.95 25.28
C LYS A 387 6.40 -10.56 24.21
N ALA A 388 5.51 -9.61 24.48
CA ALA A 388 4.56 -9.09 23.49
C ALA A 388 5.27 -8.45 22.29
N ASP A 389 6.30 -7.63 22.54
CA ASP A 389 7.15 -7.00 21.51
C ASP A 389 7.86 -8.04 20.63
N THR A 390 8.40 -9.09 21.26
CA THR A 390 9.01 -10.23 20.55
C THR A 390 7.97 -10.99 19.74
N LEU A 391 6.81 -11.33 20.32
CA LEU A 391 5.72 -12.02 19.63
C LEU A 391 5.20 -11.21 18.44
N HIS A 392 5.13 -9.89 18.55
CA HIS A 392 4.71 -9.02 17.45
C HIS A 392 5.69 -9.12 16.27
N SER A 393 6.99 -9.10 16.56
CA SER A 393 8.03 -9.31 15.55
C SER A 393 7.99 -10.72 14.95
N GLU A 394 7.82 -11.75 15.78
CA GLU A 394 7.65 -13.14 15.34
C GLU A 394 6.44 -13.31 14.43
N ARG A 395 5.29 -12.68 14.74
CA ARG A 395 4.09 -12.70 13.89
C ARG A 395 4.29 -11.95 12.58
N PHE A 396 4.98 -10.80 12.62
CA PHE A 396 5.30 -10.02 11.43
C PHE A 396 6.21 -10.79 10.46
N PHE A 397 7.35 -11.29 10.94
CA PHE A 397 8.27 -12.11 10.15
C PHE A 397 7.73 -13.53 9.88
N GLY A 398 6.70 -13.96 10.61
CA GLY A 398 5.97 -15.20 10.35
C GLY A 398 4.89 -15.06 9.27
N GLY A 399 4.63 -13.85 8.78
CA GLY A 399 3.60 -13.59 7.76
C GLY A 399 2.16 -13.67 8.30
N PHE A 400 1.93 -13.36 9.57
CA PHE A 400 0.60 -13.40 10.16
C PHE A 400 -0.31 -12.28 9.59
N MET A 401 -1.19 -12.65 8.66
CA MET A 401 -2.05 -11.74 7.89
C MET A 401 -2.94 -10.84 8.73
N MET A 402 -3.41 -11.35 9.88
CA MET A 402 -4.37 -10.64 10.73
C MET A 402 -3.70 -9.79 11.80
N LEU A 403 -2.38 -9.56 11.71
CA LEU A 403 -1.65 -8.76 12.67
C LEU A 403 -2.18 -7.33 12.76
N SER A 404 -2.62 -6.71 11.66
CA SER A 404 -3.22 -5.37 11.67
C SER A 404 -4.64 -5.33 12.25
N LYS A 405 -5.30 -6.48 12.38
CA LYS A 405 -6.59 -6.63 13.08
C LYS A 405 -6.42 -6.99 14.55
N GLU A 406 -5.46 -7.82 14.89
CA GLU A 406 -5.37 -8.47 16.21
C GLU A 406 -4.14 -8.04 17.02
N GLY A 407 -3.04 -7.66 16.35
CA GLY A 407 -1.77 -7.41 16.99
C GLY A 407 -1.28 -8.65 17.74
N VAL A 408 -0.88 -8.45 19.00
CA VAL A 408 -0.68 -9.49 20.02
C VAL A 408 -1.66 -9.30 21.19
N ASN A 409 -2.83 -8.71 20.91
CA ASN A 409 -3.79 -8.37 21.95
C ASN A 409 -4.42 -9.61 22.60
N ASP A 410 -4.47 -10.74 21.90
CA ASP A 410 -4.85 -12.04 22.46
C ASP A 410 -3.93 -12.43 23.63
N PHE A 411 -2.61 -12.35 23.44
CA PHE A 411 -1.62 -12.60 24.50
C PHE A 411 -1.74 -11.57 25.63
N LEU A 412 -1.86 -10.29 25.31
CA LEU A 412 -1.97 -9.23 26.33
C LEU A 412 -3.26 -9.36 27.17
N LYS A 413 -4.36 -9.80 26.56
CA LYS A 413 -5.62 -10.10 27.27
C LYS A 413 -5.46 -11.30 28.20
N GLU A 414 -4.81 -12.37 27.73
CA GLU A 414 -4.49 -13.54 28.57
C GLU A 414 -3.68 -13.14 29.82
N LYS A 415 -2.78 -12.17 29.69
CA LYS A 415 -1.98 -11.63 30.80
C LYS A 415 -2.67 -10.54 31.61
N GLY A 416 -3.92 -10.19 31.30
CA GLY A 416 -4.69 -9.16 32.01
C GLY A 416 -4.18 -7.73 31.79
N GLU A 417 -3.46 -7.47 30.69
CA GLU A 417 -2.94 -6.13 30.37
C GLU A 417 -3.92 -5.26 29.59
N LEU A 418 -4.83 -5.90 28.84
CA LEU A 418 -5.86 -5.28 28.04
C LEU A 418 -7.20 -5.93 28.40
N ASN A 419 -8.24 -5.11 28.54
CA ASN A 419 -9.62 -5.54 28.76
C ASN A 419 -10.48 -5.12 27.58
#